data_AF-A0A926XCW9-F1
#
_entry.id   AF-A0A926XCW9-F1
#
_cell.length_a   1.000
_cell.length_b   1.000
_cell.length_c   1.000
_cell.angle_alpha   90.00
_cell.angle_beta   90.00
_cell.angle_gamma   90.00
#
_symmetry.space_group_name_H-M   'P 1'
#
loop_
_entity.id
_entity.type
_entity.pdbx_description
1 polymer ?
#
loop_
_entity_poly.entity_id
_entity_poly.type
_entity_poly.pdbx_seq_one_letter_code
_entity_poly.pdbx_strand_id
1 'polypeptide(L)'
;MASYRSAFWVNSFSFLAVIALIVYTKFFGASAGILFEPPLAPPDPNAGLLTHTFQLLCAVPPIVCTFSFVLLRTIQPQQTRNLFILYSAIITGGFLVNEIFRIHIILLRAGIPKLITIVVYAIATLGYGLAFRRKIQSTPYILLLSGIGLLFSAIAVDSLKLSGDAVPALLEGVPKLFSEINIALYFWLVCYTEILRSRNS
;
A
#
# COMPACT_ATOMS: atom_id res chain seq x y z
N MET A 1 -12.82 -18.34 -4.67
CA MET A 1 -11.64 -18.92 -5.36
C MET A 1 -11.07 -18.01 -6.44
N ALA A 2 -11.89 -17.37 -7.30
CA ALA A 2 -11.39 -16.47 -8.35
C ALA A 2 -10.51 -15.32 -7.83
N SER A 3 -10.91 -14.63 -6.77
CA SER A 3 -10.14 -13.50 -6.18
C SER A 3 -8.75 -13.90 -5.69
N TYR A 4 -8.60 -15.08 -5.10
CA TYR A 4 -7.31 -15.60 -4.62
C TYR A 4 -6.40 -16.04 -5.77
N ARG A 5 -6.99 -16.57 -6.86
CA ARG A 5 -6.26 -16.88 -8.09
C ARG A 5 -5.70 -15.60 -8.71
N SER A 6 -6.49 -14.54 -8.83
CA SER A 6 -6.00 -13.24 -9.32
C SER A 6 -4.90 -12.67 -8.43
N ALA A 7 -5.04 -12.74 -7.11
CA ALA A 7 -3.99 -12.30 -6.19
C ALA A 7 -2.69 -13.09 -6.36
N PHE A 8 -2.77 -14.42 -6.48
CA PHE A 8 -1.59 -15.26 -6.73
C PHE A 8 -0.89 -14.88 -8.03
N TRP A 9 -1.63 -14.68 -9.13
CA TRP A 9 -1.05 -14.30 -10.41
C TRP A 9 -0.40 -12.91 -10.38
N VAL A 10 -1.07 -11.92 -9.78
CA VAL A 10 -0.53 -10.57 -9.65
C VAL A 10 0.75 -10.58 -8.82
N ASN A 11 0.74 -11.21 -7.64
CA ASN A 11 1.93 -11.32 -6.80
C ASN A 11 3.07 -12.07 -7.50
N SER A 12 2.77 -13.19 -8.18
CA SER A 12 3.79 -13.97 -8.90
C SER A 12 4.40 -13.16 -10.05
N PHE A 13 3.57 -12.46 -10.82
CA PHE A 13 4.03 -11.60 -11.90
C PHE A 13 4.87 -10.44 -11.38
N SER A 14 4.42 -9.75 -10.32
CA SER A 14 5.18 -8.70 -9.66
C SER A 14 6.51 -9.21 -9.11
N PHE A 15 6.55 -10.43 -8.58
CA PHE A 15 7.79 -11.04 -8.08
C PHE A 15 8.79 -11.28 -9.20
N LEU A 16 8.33 -11.85 -10.31
CA LEU A 16 9.18 -12.05 -11.49
C LEU A 16 9.66 -10.70 -12.06
N ALA A 17 8.81 -9.68 -12.08
CA ALA A 17 9.20 -8.33 -12.52
C ALA A 17 10.27 -7.71 -11.61
N VAL A 18 10.14 -7.84 -10.29
CA VAL A 18 11.15 -7.36 -9.33
C VAL A 18 12.47 -8.11 -9.52
N ILE A 19 12.45 -9.44 -9.70
CA ILE A 19 13.66 -10.22 -10.00
C ILE A 19 14.31 -9.73 -11.30
N ALA A 20 13.52 -9.53 -12.35
CA ALA A 20 14.03 -9.05 -13.64
C ALA A 20 14.69 -7.67 -13.51
N LEU A 21 14.09 -6.75 -12.74
CA LEU A 21 14.68 -5.43 -12.48
C LEU A 21 15.97 -5.51 -11.65
N ILE A 22 16.04 -6.39 -10.66
CA ILE A 22 17.27 -6.62 -9.88
C ILE A 22 18.39 -7.16 -10.78
N VAL A 23 18.09 -8.14 -11.64
CA VAL A 23 19.06 -8.72 -12.58
C VAL A 23 19.52 -7.67 -13.59
N TYR A 24 18.59 -6.90 -14.16
CA TYR A 24 18.89 -5.80 -15.08
C TYR A 24 19.82 -4.77 -14.44
N THR A 25 19.51 -4.30 -13.23
CA THR A 25 20.31 -3.30 -12.52
C THR A 25 21.73 -3.81 -12.25
N LYS A 26 21.87 -5.08 -11.84
CA LYS A 26 23.18 -5.71 -11.64
C LYS A 26 23.96 -5.90 -12.95
N PHE A 27 23.29 -6.16 -14.07
CA PHE A 27 23.94 -6.31 -15.38
C PHE A 27 24.67 -5.02 -15.80
N PHE A 28 24.14 -3.86 -15.41
CA PHE A 28 24.77 -2.55 -15.64
C PHE A 28 25.71 -2.09 -14.51
N GLY A 29 26.06 -2.98 -13.57
CA GLY A 29 27.04 -2.71 -12.50
C GLY A 29 26.52 -1.84 -11.35
N ALA A 30 25.21 -1.55 -11.29
CA ALA A 30 24.62 -0.75 -10.23
C ALA A 30 24.16 -1.62 -9.03
N SER A 31 24.11 -1.01 -7.83
CA SER A 31 23.55 -1.63 -6.63
C SER A 31 22.04 -1.81 -6.77
N ALA A 32 21.50 -2.97 -6.38
CA ALA A 32 20.05 -3.20 -6.36
C ALA A 32 19.30 -2.24 -5.41
N GLY A 33 20.00 -1.64 -4.43
CA GLY A 33 19.44 -0.64 -3.54
C GLY A 33 18.98 0.63 -4.28
N ILE A 34 19.59 0.95 -5.43
CA ILE A 34 19.25 2.14 -6.21
C ILE A 34 17.78 2.16 -6.66
N LEU A 35 17.16 0.98 -6.85
CA LEU A 35 15.75 0.86 -7.23
C LEU A 35 14.80 1.41 -6.16
N PHE A 36 15.25 1.46 -4.90
CA PHE A 36 14.48 1.92 -3.75
C PHE A 36 14.99 3.26 -3.19
N GLU A 37 16.12 3.76 -3.67
CA GLU A 37 16.61 5.08 -3.28
C GLU A 37 15.57 6.14 -3.63
N PRO A 38 15.36 7.18 -2.83
CA PRO A 38 14.21 8.04 -3.03
C PRO A 38 14.66 9.43 -3.53
N PRO A 39 15.23 9.56 -4.75
CA PRO A 39 15.78 10.82 -5.24
C PRO A 39 14.68 11.86 -5.48
N LEU A 40 15.02 13.14 -5.27
CA LEU A 40 14.13 14.27 -5.58
C LEU A 40 13.96 14.48 -7.09
N ALA A 41 15.02 14.18 -7.85
CA ALA A 41 15.05 14.07 -9.30
C ALA A 41 15.96 12.88 -9.62
N PRO A 42 15.44 11.78 -10.17
CA PRO A 42 16.26 10.60 -10.49
C PRO A 42 17.39 11.00 -11.45
N PRO A 43 18.67 10.73 -11.12
CA PRO A 43 19.77 10.96 -12.05
C PRO A 43 19.72 10.01 -13.26
N ASP A 44 19.03 8.87 -13.11
CA ASP A 44 18.75 7.90 -14.14
C ASP A 44 17.36 7.25 -13.92
N PRO A 45 16.80 6.56 -14.93
CA PRO A 45 15.47 5.94 -14.82
C PRO A 45 15.33 4.81 -13.80
N ASN A 46 16.44 4.23 -13.31
CA ASN A 46 16.42 3.13 -12.35
C ASN A 46 16.33 3.64 -10.90
N ALA A 47 16.94 4.80 -10.63
CA ALA A 47 16.95 5.41 -9.32
C ALA A 47 15.53 5.67 -8.80
N GLY A 48 15.15 4.95 -7.75
CA GLY A 48 13.85 5.05 -7.09
C GLY A 48 12.66 4.51 -7.88
N LEU A 49 12.88 3.77 -8.96
CA LEU A 49 11.80 3.22 -9.79
C LEU A 49 10.76 2.44 -8.96
N LEU A 50 11.21 1.55 -8.06
CA LEU A 50 10.31 0.74 -7.23
C LEU A 50 9.69 1.53 -6.09
N THR A 51 10.39 2.55 -5.56
CA THR A 51 9.82 3.49 -4.60
C THR A 51 8.70 4.31 -5.21
N HIS A 52 8.87 4.83 -6.43
CA HIS A 52 7.82 5.54 -7.15
C HIS A 52 6.66 4.61 -7.54
N THR A 53 6.95 3.37 -7.93
CA THR A 53 5.91 2.36 -8.18
C THR A 53 5.08 2.10 -6.92
N PHE A 54 5.71 1.96 -5.75
CA PHE A 54 5.03 1.86 -4.47
C PHE A 54 4.15 3.08 -4.18
N GLN A 55 4.65 4.30 -4.41
CA GLN A 55 3.87 5.54 -4.22
C GLN A 55 2.64 5.60 -5.15
N LEU A 56 2.76 5.16 -6.40
CA LEU A 56 1.63 5.06 -7.33
C LEU A 56 0.61 4.03 -6.85
N LEU A 57 1.05 2.88 -6.34
CA LEU A 57 0.16 1.86 -5.77
C LEU A 57 -0.61 2.38 -4.56
N CYS A 58 0.02 3.21 -3.71
CA CYS A 58 -0.65 3.86 -2.59
C CYS A 58 -1.84 4.75 -3.04
N ALA A 59 -1.83 5.23 -4.29
CA ALA A 59 -2.90 6.07 -4.83
C ALA A 59 -4.13 5.27 -5.26
N VAL A 60 -3.98 3.97 -5.55
CA VAL A 60 -5.07 3.14 -6.06
C VAL A 60 -6.22 3.01 -5.05
N PRO A 61 -5.99 2.60 -3.78
CA PRO A 61 -7.07 2.48 -2.81
C PRO A 61 -7.88 3.77 -2.59
N PRO A 62 -7.29 4.96 -2.33
CA PRO A 62 -8.08 6.16 -2.07
C PRO A 62 -8.87 6.62 -3.29
N ILE A 63 -8.32 6.50 -4.50
CA ILE A 63 -9.03 6.87 -5.73
C ILE A 63 -10.23 5.96 -5.95
N VAL A 64 -10.02 4.64 -5.92
CA VAL A 64 -11.08 3.66 -6.21
C VAL A 64 -12.16 3.71 -5.13
N CYS A 65 -11.78 3.79 -3.85
CA CYS A 65 -12.75 3.92 -2.77
C CYS A 65 -13.53 5.24 -2.85
N THR A 66 -12.88 6.37 -3.13
CA THR A 66 -13.59 7.66 -3.27
C THR A 66 -14.59 7.62 -4.42
N PHE A 67 -14.16 7.13 -5.58
CA PHE A 67 -15.04 6.98 -6.74
C PHE A 67 -16.23 6.07 -6.43
N SER A 68 -15.97 4.89 -5.85
CA SER A 68 -17.03 3.94 -5.49
C SER A 68 -17.97 4.50 -4.44
N PHE A 69 -17.48 5.26 -3.47
CA PHE A 69 -18.32 5.93 -2.49
C PHE A 69 -19.27 6.93 -3.15
N VAL A 70 -18.76 7.83 -4.01
CA VAL A 70 -19.57 8.83 -4.71
C VAL A 70 -20.63 8.15 -5.58
N LEU A 71 -20.25 7.11 -6.31
CA LEU A 71 -21.16 6.34 -7.15
C LEU A 71 -22.24 5.64 -6.31
N LEU A 72 -21.85 4.89 -5.28
CA LEU A 72 -22.78 4.16 -4.41
C LEU A 72 -23.72 5.09 -3.64
N ARG A 73 -23.25 6.28 -3.25
CA ARG A 73 -24.10 7.29 -2.59
C ARG A 73 -25.14 7.88 -3.53
N THR A 74 -24.84 7.93 -4.83
CA THR A 74 -25.81 8.35 -5.86
C THR A 74 -26.87 7.28 -6.11
N ILE A 75 -26.49 6.01 -6.14
CA ILE A 75 -27.43 4.89 -6.44
C ILE A 75 -28.23 4.48 -5.19
N GLN A 76 -27.58 4.35 -4.03
CA GLN A 76 -28.17 3.86 -2.77
C GLN A 76 -27.70 4.70 -1.57
N PRO A 77 -28.25 5.92 -1.36
CA PRO A 77 -27.72 6.89 -0.40
C PRO A 77 -27.78 6.44 1.07
N GLN A 78 -28.73 5.59 1.45
CA GLN A 78 -28.96 5.19 2.85
C GLN A 78 -28.25 3.89 3.28
N GLN A 79 -27.41 3.30 2.41
CA GLN A 79 -26.67 2.09 2.73
C GLN A 79 -25.52 2.35 3.71
N THR A 80 -25.51 1.64 4.84
CA THR A 80 -24.41 1.66 5.82
C THR A 80 -23.06 1.21 5.23
N ARG A 81 -23.08 0.47 4.11
CA ARG A 81 -21.87 0.08 3.36
C ARG A 81 -21.11 1.29 2.78
N ASN A 82 -21.80 2.40 2.49
CA ASN A 82 -21.16 3.60 1.96
C ASN A 82 -20.16 4.19 2.96
N LEU A 83 -20.45 4.12 4.27
CA LEU A 83 -19.52 4.57 5.30
C LEU A 83 -18.23 3.77 5.30
N PHE A 84 -18.31 2.44 5.18
CA PHE A 84 -17.12 1.60 5.11
C PHE A 84 -16.19 2.01 3.95
N ILE A 85 -16.74 2.27 2.76
CA ILE A 85 -15.96 2.71 1.59
C ILE A 85 -15.39 4.12 1.78
N LEU A 86 -16.15 5.04 2.38
CA LEU A 86 -15.66 6.37 2.71
C LEU A 86 -14.47 6.32 3.69
N TYR A 87 -14.60 5.59 4.79
CA TYR A 87 -13.51 5.46 5.76
C TYR A 87 -12.30 4.72 5.18
N SER A 88 -12.53 3.76 4.27
CA SER A 88 -11.45 3.13 3.49
C SER A 88 -10.67 4.17 2.68
N ALA A 89 -11.37 5.08 2.00
CA ALA A 89 -10.76 6.16 1.22
C ALA A 89 -9.97 7.13 2.10
N ILE A 90 -10.51 7.50 3.27
CA ILE A 90 -9.86 8.43 4.20
C ILE A 90 -8.58 7.82 4.78
N ILE A 91 -8.63 6.58 5.28
CA ILE A 91 -7.47 5.92 5.90
C ILE A 91 -6.35 5.72 4.88
N THR A 92 -6.69 5.18 3.71
CA THR A 92 -5.71 4.95 2.64
C THR A 92 -5.21 6.24 2.00
N GLY A 93 -6.06 7.28 1.93
CA GLY A 93 -5.67 8.62 1.50
C GLY A 93 -4.69 9.27 2.47
N GLY A 94 -4.91 9.10 3.78
CA GLY A 94 -3.96 9.55 4.80
C GLY A 94 -2.57 8.88 4.66
N PHE A 95 -2.55 7.59 4.32
CA PHE A 95 -1.32 6.86 4.03
C PHE A 95 -0.64 7.38 2.75
N LEU A 96 -1.38 7.57 1.66
CA LEU A 96 -0.88 8.18 0.42
C LEU A 96 -0.21 9.53 0.67
N VAL A 97 -0.87 10.40 1.43
CA VAL A 97 -0.34 11.73 1.77
C VAL A 97 0.96 11.61 2.55
N ASN A 98 1.07 10.67 3.50
CA ASN A 98 2.32 10.41 4.20
C ASN A 98 3.45 10.01 3.26
N GLU A 99 3.17 9.14 2.28
CA GLU A 99 4.18 8.59 1.37
C GLU A 99 4.60 9.58 0.27
N ILE A 100 3.68 10.38 -0.26
CA ILE A 100 4.00 11.41 -1.26
C ILE A 100 4.76 12.57 -0.63
N PHE A 101 4.22 13.16 0.45
CA PHE A 101 4.81 14.34 1.07
C PHE A 101 5.91 14.01 2.07
N ARG A 102 6.16 12.71 2.31
CA ARG A 102 7.13 12.21 3.31
C ARG A 102 6.95 12.91 4.66
N ILE A 103 5.70 13.00 5.13
CA ILE A 103 5.35 13.69 6.38
C ILE A 103 6.21 13.16 7.53
N HIS A 104 6.41 11.83 7.60
CA HIS A 104 7.26 11.20 8.61
C HIS A 104 8.73 11.70 8.59
N ILE A 105 9.27 12.14 7.46
CA ILE A 105 10.61 12.75 7.36
C ILE A 105 10.58 14.23 7.75
N ILE A 106 9.55 14.96 7.33
CA ILE A 106 9.38 16.38 7.69
C ILE A 106 9.25 16.52 9.22
N LEU A 107 8.42 15.69 9.84
CA LEU A 107 8.26 15.64 11.30
C LEU A 107 9.56 15.26 11.99
N LEU A 108 10.32 14.31 11.44
CA LEU A 108 11.65 13.95 11.96
C LEU A 108 12.61 15.15 11.97
N ARG A 109 12.61 15.98 10.91
CA ARG A 109 13.40 17.22 10.85
C ARG A 109 12.93 18.27 11.86
N ALA A 110 11.65 18.27 12.22
CA ALA A 110 11.07 19.11 13.27
C ALA A 110 11.30 18.55 14.69
N GLY A 111 12.09 17.48 14.84
CA GLY A 111 12.40 16.87 16.14
C GLY A 111 11.37 15.85 16.65
N ILE A 112 10.36 15.52 15.85
CA ILE A 112 9.33 14.53 16.20
C ILE A 112 9.79 13.13 15.73
N PRO A 113 10.00 12.16 16.63
CA PRO A 113 10.45 10.83 16.26
C PRO A 113 9.52 10.14 15.23
N LYS A 114 10.10 9.46 14.24
CA LYS A 114 9.38 8.67 13.22
C LYS A 114 8.36 7.69 13.84
N LEU A 115 8.69 7.15 15.02
CA LEU A 115 7.83 6.26 15.79
C LEU A 115 6.47 6.90 16.13
N ILE A 116 6.43 8.20 16.42
CA ILE A 116 5.17 8.90 16.75
C ILE A 116 4.24 8.86 15.54
N THR A 117 4.76 9.18 14.35
CA THR A 117 3.99 9.13 13.11
C THR A 117 3.46 7.71 12.86
N ILE A 118 4.30 6.69 13.02
CA ILE A 118 3.90 5.28 12.88
C ILE A 118 2.77 4.93 13.86
N VAL A 119 2.90 5.31 15.13
CA VAL A 119 1.89 5.03 16.17
C VAL A 119 0.56 5.71 15.85
N VAL A 120 0.56 6.95 15.37
CA VAL A 120 -0.67 7.66 14.97
C VAL A 120 -1.39 6.91 13.85
N TYR A 121 -0.68 6.54 12.78
CA TYR A 121 -1.26 5.77 11.68
C TYR A 121 -1.72 4.37 12.13
N ALA A 122 -0.97 3.71 13.01
CA ALA A 122 -1.34 2.40 13.55
C ALA A 122 -2.62 2.48 14.39
N ILE A 123 -2.78 3.48 15.25
CA ILE A 123 -3.99 3.70 16.05
C ILE A 123 -5.19 3.98 15.14
N ALA A 124 -5.04 4.85 14.14
CA ALA A 124 -6.11 5.14 13.19
C ALA A 124 -6.55 3.88 12.42
N THR A 125 -5.58 3.09 11.95
CA THR A 125 -5.82 1.83 11.21
C THR A 125 -6.46 0.77 12.10
N LEU A 126 -6.03 0.65 13.37
CA LEU A 126 -6.65 -0.23 14.36
C LEU A 126 -8.09 0.18 14.65
N GLY A 127 -8.34 1.47 14.90
CA GLY A 127 -9.68 2.01 15.12
C GLY A 127 -10.62 1.70 13.96
N TYR A 128 -10.15 1.91 12.73
CA TYR A 128 -10.86 1.53 11.51
C TYR A 128 -11.14 0.01 11.45
N GLY A 129 -10.11 -0.81 11.69
CA GLY A 129 -10.23 -2.27 11.67
C GLY A 129 -11.22 -2.80 12.70
N LEU A 130 -11.27 -2.21 13.90
CA LEU A 130 -12.22 -2.55 14.95
C LEU A 130 -13.64 -2.11 14.59
N ALA A 131 -13.82 -0.88 14.12
CA ALA A 131 -15.13 -0.33 13.74
C ALA A 131 -15.79 -1.15 12.61
N PHE A 132 -15.01 -1.61 11.64
CA PHE A 132 -15.50 -2.36 10.47
C PHE A 132 -15.16 -3.85 10.48
N ARG A 133 -14.79 -4.42 11.64
CA ARG A 133 -14.30 -5.81 11.77
C ARG A 133 -15.17 -6.83 11.05
N ARG A 134 -16.49 -6.81 11.30
CA ARG A 134 -17.44 -7.76 10.69
C ARG A 134 -17.49 -7.63 9.16
N LYS A 135 -17.40 -6.40 8.64
CA LYS A 135 -17.37 -6.13 7.20
C LYS A 135 -16.07 -6.63 6.60
N ILE A 136 -14.93 -6.29 7.18
CA ILE A 136 -13.61 -6.73 6.74
C ILE A 136 -13.52 -8.26 6.69
N GLN A 137 -14.02 -8.97 7.71
CA GLN A 137 -14.04 -10.44 7.73
C GLN A 137 -14.89 -11.07 6.62
N SER A 138 -15.89 -10.35 6.10
CA SER A 138 -16.72 -10.82 4.98
C SER A 138 -16.14 -10.51 3.58
N THR A 139 -15.02 -9.77 3.53
CA THR A 139 -14.28 -9.47 2.30
C THR A 139 -13.12 -10.46 2.12
N PRO A 140 -12.28 -10.36 1.06
CA PRO A 140 -11.03 -11.13 0.93
C PRO A 140 -9.99 -10.79 2.03
N TYR A 141 -10.32 -11.06 3.29
CA TYR A 141 -9.59 -10.63 4.48
C TYR A 141 -8.12 -11.05 4.49
N ILE A 142 -7.82 -12.28 4.01
CA ILE A 142 -6.46 -12.80 3.95
C ILE A 142 -5.56 -11.91 3.07
N LEU A 143 -6.09 -11.31 2.01
CA LEU A 143 -5.34 -10.41 1.14
C LEU A 143 -5.00 -9.09 1.83
N LEU A 144 -5.95 -8.53 2.59
CA LEU A 144 -5.69 -7.34 3.42
C LEU A 144 -4.66 -7.65 4.52
N LEU A 145 -4.82 -8.80 5.19
CA LEU A 145 -3.95 -9.22 6.27
C LEU A 145 -2.51 -9.46 5.79
N SER A 146 -2.33 -10.08 4.61
CA SER A 146 -1.00 -10.26 4.02
C SER A 146 -0.36 -8.92 3.65
N GLY A 147 -1.14 -7.99 3.10
CA GLY A 147 -0.67 -6.63 2.82
C GLY A 147 -0.18 -5.93 4.09
N ILE A 148 -1.04 -5.83 5.11
CA ILE A 148 -0.71 -5.21 6.39
C ILE A 148 0.50 -5.89 7.05
N GLY A 149 0.57 -7.22 7.04
CA GLY A 149 1.69 -7.97 7.62
C GLY A 149 3.03 -7.64 6.96
N LEU A 150 3.05 -7.51 5.63
CA LEU A 150 4.24 -7.09 4.87
C LEU A 150 4.63 -5.63 5.15
N LEU A 151 3.65 -4.74 5.36
CA LEU A 151 3.95 -3.36 5.75
C LEU A 151 4.64 -3.30 7.11
N PHE A 152 4.11 -4.04 8.09
CA PHE A 152 4.71 -4.11 9.42
C PHE A 152 6.11 -4.73 9.39
N SER A 153 6.35 -5.75 8.57
CA SER A 153 7.69 -6.33 8.45
C SER A 153 8.68 -5.33 7.86
N ALA A 154 8.29 -4.55 6.85
CA ALA A 154 9.15 -3.48 6.33
C ALA A 154 9.44 -2.39 7.37
N ILE A 155 8.44 -1.95 8.13
CA ILE A 155 8.61 -0.96 9.20
C ILE A 155 9.56 -1.48 10.28
N ALA A 156 9.47 -2.78 10.61
CA ALA A 156 10.38 -3.42 11.56
C ALA A 156 11.82 -3.42 11.03
N VAL A 157 12.05 -3.77 9.76
CA VAL A 157 13.37 -3.75 9.12
C VAL A 157 13.98 -2.34 9.13
N ASP A 158 13.20 -1.33 8.72
CA ASP A 158 13.60 0.08 8.73
C ASP A 158 13.96 0.57 10.16
N SER A 159 13.25 0.07 11.18
CA SER A 159 13.52 0.42 12.58
C SER A 159 14.83 -0.17 13.12
N LEU A 160 15.33 -1.27 12.54
CA LEU A 160 16.58 -1.92 12.96
C LEU A 160 17.84 -1.17 12.51
N LYS A 161 17.72 -0.16 11.64
CA LYS A 161 18.83 0.66 11.13
C LYS A 161 20.03 -0.17 10.65
N LEU A 162 19.75 -1.24 9.91
CA LEU A 162 20.78 -2.15 9.40
C LEU A 162 21.75 -1.39 8.48
N SER A 163 23.05 -1.68 8.61
CA SER A 163 24.11 -1.05 7.82
C SER A 163 24.29 -1.74 6.44
N GLY A 164 24.51 -0.93 5.39
CA GLY A 164 24.76 -1.37 4.02
C GLY A 164 23.68 -0.93 3.04
N ASP A 165 24.02 -0.80 1.75
CA ASP A 165 23.16 -0.09 0.80
C ASP A 165 22.18 -1.01 0.03
N ALA A 166 22.51 -2.29 -0.14
CA ALA A 166 21.72 -3.19 -0.99
C ALA A 166 20.76 -4.08 -0.20
N VAL A 167 21.26 -4.85 0.78
CA VAL A 167 20.45 -5.84 1.50
C VAL A 167 19.37 -5.19 2.37
N PRO A 168 19.66 -4.16 3.18
CA PRO A 168 18.63 -3.45 3.95
C PRO A 168 17.56 -2.82 3.06
N ALA A 169 17.96 -2.17 1.96
CA ALA A 169 17.04 -1.57 1.00
C ALA A 169 16.08 -2.59 0.36
N LEU A 170 16.57 -3.80 0.04
CA LEU A 170 15.71 -4.89 -0.46
C LEU A 170 14.79 -5.46 0.62
N LEU A 171 15.30 -5.67 1.83
CA LEU A 171 14.54 -6.22 2.96
C LEU A 171 13.43 -5.27 3.42
N GLU A 172 13.61 -3.97 3.27
CA GLU A 172 12.59 -2.96 3.52
C GLU A 172 11.67 -2.78 2.29
N GLY A 173 12.26 -2.58 1.12
CA GLY A 173 11.56 -2.14 -0.09
C GLY A 173 10.65 -3.21 -0.69
N VAL A 174 11.10 -4.47 -0.75
CA VAL A 174 10.30 -5.56 -1.34
C VAL A 174 9.01 -5.80 -0.53
N PRO A 175 9.05 -5.95 0.81
CA PRO A 175 7.81 -6.10 1.59
C PRO A 175 6.89 -4.87 1.48
N LYS A 176 7.41 -3.63 1.45
CA LYS A 176 6.57 -2.44 1.21
C LYS A 176 5.84 -2.50 -0.13
N LEU A 177 6.54 -2.85 -1.20
CA LEU A 177 5.95 -2.93 -2.53
C LEU A 177 4.84 -3.98 -2.58
N PHE A 178 5.11 -5.18 -2.04
CA PHE A 178 4.13 -6.27 -2.01
C PHE A 178 2.96 -6.02 -1.05
N SER A 179 3.20 -5.25 0.02
CA SER A 179 2.12 -4.74 0.87
C SER A 179 1.11 -3.97 0.03
N GLU A 180 1.56 -2.96 -0.71
CA GLU A 180 0.66 -2.09 -1.47
C GLU A 180 0.03 -2.76 -2.67
N ILE A 181 0.72 -3.71 -3.33
CA ILE A 181 0.09 -4.56 -4.35
C ILE A 181 -1.14 -5.28 -3.76
N ASN A 182 -0.99 -5.87 -2.58
CA ASN A 182 -2.07 -6.59 -1.91
C ASN A 182 -3.19 -5.67 -1.42
N ILE A 183 -2.84 -4.53 -0.82
CA ILE A 183 -3.82 -3.54 -0.33
C ILE A 183 -4.58 -2.90 -1.48
N ALA A 184 -3.90 -2.50 -2.57
CA ALA A 184 -4.52 -1.99 -3.79
C ALA A 184 -5.48 -3.00 -4.40
N LEU A 185 -5.05 -4.25 -4.57
CA LEU A 185 -5.90 -5.30 -5.11
C LEU A 185 -7.09 -5.60 -4.20
N TYR A 186 -6.89 -5.61 -2.88
CA TYR A 186 -7.95 -5.79 -1.91
C TYR A 186 -9.04 -4.72 -2.07
N PHE A 187 -8.68 -3.44 -2.03
CA PHE A 187 -9.65 -2.36 -2.14
C PHE A 187 -10.30 -2.28 -3.52
N TRP A 188 -9.56 -2.62 -4.59
CA TRP A 188 -10.13 -2.77 -5.93
C TRP A 188 -11.26 -3.81 -5.95
N LEU A 189 -10.99 -5.02 -5.45
CA LEU A 189 -11.95 -6.12 -5.44
C LEU A 189 -13.17 -5.83 -4.56
N VAL A 190 -12.94 -5.23 -3.39
CA VAL A 190 -14.01 -4.82 -2.47
C VAL A 190 -14.93 -3.82 -3.15
N CYS A 191 -14.37 -2.72 -3.64
CA CYS A 191 -15.14 -1.67 -4.31
C CYS A 191 -15.91 -2.16 -5.53
N TYR A 192 -15.26 -2.99 -6.36
CA TYR A 192 -15.91 -3.62 -7.52
C TYR A 192 -17.10 -4.49 -7.12
N THR A 193 -16.93 -5.34 -6.10
CA THR A 193 -18.00 -6.22 -5.58
C THR A 193 -19.16 -5.42 -4.99
N GLU A 194 -18.84 -4.30 -4.33
CA GLU A 194 -19.83 -3.40 -3.73
C GLU A 194 -20.72 -2.75 -4.79
N ILE A 195 -20.11 -2.25 -5.88
CA ILE A 195 -20.82 -1.68 -7.05
C ILE A 195 -21.67 -2.74 -7.75
N LEU A 196 -21.15 -3.96 -7.97
CA LEU A 196 -21.95 -5.02 -8.60
C LEU A 196 -23.17 -5.38 -7.75
N ARG A 197 -23.02 -5.45 -6.42
CA ARG A 197 -24.13 -5.76 -5.54
C ARG A 197 -25.21 -4.67 -5.58
N SER A 198 -24.84 -3.39 -5.67
CA SER A 198 -25.82 -2.30 -5.75
C SER A 198 -26.59 -2.26 -7.07
N ARG A 199 -26.07 -2.88 -8.14
CA ARG A 199 -26.79 -2.99 -9.42
C ARG A 199 -27.85 -4.09 -9.40
N ASN A 200 -27.66 -5.12 -8.58
CA ASN A 200 -28.55 -6.29 -8.50
C ASN A 200 -29.56 -6.20 -7.33
N SER A 201 -29.59 -5.07 -6.61
CA SER A 201 -30.52 -4.80 -5.50
C SER A 201 -31.47 -3.68 -5.89
#